data_AF-A0A0H1BMP8-F1
#
_entry.id   AF-A0A0H1BMP8-F1
#
_cell.length_a   1.000
_cell.length_b   1.000
_cell.length_c   1.000
_cell.angle_alpha   90.00
_cell.angle_beta   90.00
_cell.angle_gamma   90.00
#
_symmetry.space_group_name_H-M   'P 1'
#
loop_
_entity.id
_entity.type
_entity.pdbx_description
1 polymer ?
#
loop_
_entity_poly.entity_id
_entity_poly.type
_entity_poly.pdbx_seq_one_letter_code
_entity_poly.pdbx_strand_id
1 'polypeptide(L)'
;MYANHSAQNNEASFETVPNSAAIQVVVDEFEDKHLRPHMEVGNLHVRNLYADLELPWTLTREAAGSVSEFDEGSFFRRVWDGGDDDDDDDDDDGKFLMSRPLSVNLDTLERMVGTGSPITRWREEHPDAAGTEQDVVRVFRREVERLLHEAGVEKGKEMVEGSQTGVLLVVKKKV
;
A
#
# COMPACT_ATOMS: atom_id res chain seq x y z
N MET A 1 24.41 2.23 -3.68
CA MET A 1 23.91 0.89 -4.06
C MET A 1 23.30 0.31 -2.79
N TYR A 2 22.12 0.79 -2.42
CA TYR A 2 21.38 0.31 -1.26
C TYR A 2 20.32 -0.65 -1.78
N ALA A 3 20.32 -1.86 -1.23
CA ALA A 3 19.40 -2.91 -1.59
C ALA A 3 17.97 -2.43 -1.38
N ASN A 4 17.11 -2.73 -2.36
CA ASN A 4 15.66 -2.64 -2.27
C ASN A 4 15.21 -3.41 -1.02
N HIS A 5 15.04 -2.71 0.10
CA HIS A 5 14.50 -3.26 1.34
C HIS A 5 13.00 -2.99 1.48
N SER A 6 12.36 -2.47 0.42
CA SER A 6 10.91 -2.24 0.36
C SER A 6 10.11 -3.53 0.20
N ALA A 7 10.76 -4.70 0.19
CA ALA A 7 10.10 -6.01 0.10
C ALA A 7 9.99 -6.75 1.44
N GLN A 8 10.43 -6.16 2.57
CA GLN A 8 10.50 -6.88 3.85
C GLN A 8 9.58 -6.36 4.97
N ASN A 9 8.81 -5.29 4.76
CA ASN A 9 8.00 -4.71 5.84
C ASN A 9 6.48 -4.95 5.68
N ASN A 10 6.09 -6.07 5.09
CA ASN A 10 4.68 -6.48 5.04
C ASN A 10 4.46 -7.88 5.62
N GLU A 11 5.18 -8.21 6.70
CA GLU A 11 4.93 -9.42 7.51
C GLU A 11 3.82 -9.19 8.56
N ALA A 12 2.78 -8.43 8.21
CA ALA A 12 1.58 -8.35 9.04
C ALA A 12 0.74 -9.63 8.82
N SER A 13 1.08 -10.67 9.60
CA SER A 13 0.27 -11.82 10.02
C SER A 13 -0.92 -12.21 9.12
N PHE A 14 -0.64 -12.73 7.92
CA PHE A 14 -1.62 -13.45 7.11
C PHE A 14 -1.90 -14.89 7.61
N GLU A 15 -1.52 -15.25 8.83
CA GLU A 15 -1.65 -16.63 9.34
C GLU A 15 -3.12 -17.10 9.45
N THR A 16 -4.07 -16.17 9.47
CA THR A 16 -5.52 -16.44 9.57
C THR A 16 -6.19 -16.69 8.22
N VAL A 17 -5.62 -16.19 7.11
CA VAL A 17 -6.21 -16.33 5.77
C VAL A 17 -5.78 -17.68 5.17
N PRO A 18 -6.71 -18.59 4.84
CA PRO A 18 -6.35 -19.85 4.20
C PRO A 18 -5.59 -19.62 2.89
N ASN A 19 -4.48 -20.34 2.70
CA ASN A 19 -3.60 -20.23 1.54
C ASN A 19 -2.90 -18.86 1.38
N SER A 20 -2.73 -18.11 2.47
CA SER A 20 -2.14 -16.77 2.46
C SER A 20 -0.81 -16.66 1.72
N ALA A 21 0.10 -17.61 1.88
CA ALA A 21 1.38 -17.59 1.18
C ALA A 21 1.23 -17.62 -0.36
N ALA A 22 0.30 -18.44 -0.88
CA ALA A 22 0.05 -18.49 -2.32
C ALA A 22 -0.70 -17.22 -2.80
N ILE A 23 -1.60 -16.69 -1.97
CA ILE A 23 -2.29 -15.43 -2.25
C ILE A 23 -1.28 -14.28 -2.32
N GLN A 24 -0.29 -14.23 -1.42
CA GLN A 24 0.76 -13.22 -1.44
C GLN A 24 1.57 -13.27 -2.73
N VAL A 25 1.91 -14.46 -3.23
CA VAL A 25 2.56 -14.60 -4.55
C VAL A 25 1.72 -13.98 -5.67
N VAL A 26 0.40 -14.21 -5.67
CA VAL A 26 -0.51 -13.62 -6.67
C VAL A 26 -0.59 -12.10 -6.53
N VAL A 27 -0.60 -11.57 -5.30
CA VAL A 27 -0.52 -10.13 -5.05
C VAL A 27 0.77 -9.57 -5.63
N ASP A 28 1.92 -10.13 -5.28
CA ASP A 28 3.23 -9.66 -5.74
C ASP A 28 3.31 -9.68 -7.27
N GLU A 29 2.88 -10.78 -7.91
CA GLU A 29 2.87 -10.88 -9.37
C GLU A 29 1.92 -9.87 -10.03
N PHE A 30 0.75 -9.64 -9.46
CA PHE A 30 -0.20 -8.65 -9.95
C PHE A 30 0.40 -7.24 -9.91
N GLU A 31 1.03 -6.88 -8.79
CA GLU A 31 1.72 -5.61 -8.66
C GLU A 31 2.85 -5.46 -9.67
N ASP A 32 3.72 -6.46 -9.78
CA ASP A 32 4.93 -6.39 -10.59
C ASP A 32 4.67 -6.41 -12.10
N LYS A 33 3.69 -7.23 -12.53
CA LYS A 33 3.37 -7.42 -13.95
C LYS A 33 2.37 -6.39 -14.45
N HIS A 34 1.39 -6.02 -13.64
CA HIS A 34 0.25 -5.21 -14.11
C HIS A 34 0.21 -3.80 -13.54
N LEU A 35 0.66 -3.55 -12.30
CA LEU A 35 0.59 -2.21 -11.74
C LEU A 35 1.84 -1.39 -12.03
N ARG A 36 3.02 -2.01 -11.82
CA ARG A 36 4.32 -1.34 -11.94
C ARG A 36 4.52 -0.59 -13.26
N PRO A 37 4.12 -1.12 -14.44
CA PRO A 37 4.25 -0.39 -15.70
C PRO A 37 3.44 0.92 -15.77
N HIS A 38 2.38 1.07 -14.96
CA HIS A 38 1.52 2.26 -14.95
C HIS A 38 1.63 3.07 -13.65
N MET A 39 2.71 2.84 -12.88
CA MET A 39 3.03 3.66 -11.71
C MET A 39 3.74 4.94 -12.12
N GLU A 40 3.34 6.04 -11.51
CA GLU A 40 4.04 7.32 -11.59
C GLU A 40 4.97 7.51 -10.40
N VAL A 41 5.86 8.52 -10.48
CA VAL A 41 6.78 8.88 -9.39
C VAL A 41 6.05 9.09 -8.06
N GLY A 42 4.87 9.72 -8.09
CA GLY A 42 4.03 9.88 -6.89
C GLY A 42 3.58 8.55 -6.27
N ASN A 43 3.27 7.54 -7.09
CA ASN A 43 2.91 6.21 -6.58
C ASN A 43 4.10 5.54 -5.88
N LEU A 44 5.32 5.72 -6.44
CA LEU A 44 6.54 5.18 -5.86
C LEU A 44 6.87 5.84 -4.51
N HIS A 45 6.67 7.15 -4.39
CA HIS A 45 6.83 7.85 -3.11
C HIS A 45 5.86 7.33 -2.03
N VAL A 46 4.59 7.13 -2.38
CA VAL A 46 3.61 6.56 -1.44
C VAL A 46 4.04 5.17 -0.98
N ARG A 47 4.45 4.30 -1.92
CA ARG A 47 4.88 2.92 -1.61
C ARG A 47 6.13 2.86 -0.75
N ASN A 48 7.05 3.81 -0.90
CA ASN A 48 8.21 3.93 -0.02
C ASN A 48 7.95 4.82 1.21
N LEU A 49 6.68 5.08 1.58
CA LEU A 49 6.29 5.86 2.75
C LEU A 49 6.98 7.23 2.81
N TYR A 50 7.14 7.85 1.64
CA TYR A 50 7.81 9.12 1.43
C TYR A 50 9.23 9.18 2.03
N ALA A 51 9.91 8.04 2.19
CA ALA A 51 11.23 7.97 2.82
C ALA A 51 12.28 8.80 2.07
N ASP A 52 12.16 8.87 0.73
CA ASP A 52 13.06 9.64 -0.14
C ASP A 52 12.46 10.98 -0.59
N LEU A 53 11.39 11.46 0.07
CA LEU A 53 10.77 12.73 -0.30
C LEU A 53 11.74 13.89 0.02
N GLU A 54 12.00 14.74 -0.97
CA GLU A 54 12.81 15.94 -0.77
C GLU A 54 12.11 16.89 0.23
N LEU A 55 12.81 17.21 1.32
CA LEU A 55 12.33 18.12 2.35
C LEU A 55 12.69 19.57 2.02
N PRO A 56 11.94 20.57 2.54
CA PRO A 56 12.10 21.97 2.15
C PRO A 56 13.54 22.52 2.25
N TRP A 57 14.32 22.08 3.24
CA TRP A 57 15.73 22.50 3.45
C TRP A 57 16.75 21.69 2.63
N THR A 58 16.34 20.59 1.99
CA THR A 58 17.22 19.76 1.14
C THR A 58 17.20 20.18 -0.34
N LEU A 59 16.26 21.05 -0.72
CA LEU A 59 16.11 21.56 -2.08
C LEU A 59 17.31 22.44 -2.47
N THR A 60 18.16 21.94 -3.36
CA THR A 60 19.45 22.55 -3.72
C THR A 60 19.37 23.52 -4.92
N ARG A 61 18.21 23.72 -5.56
CA ARG A 61 18.11 24.54 -6.80
C ARG A 61 17.02 25.62 -6.78
N GLU A 62 17.49 26.85 -6.63
CA GLU A 62 17.22 28.10 -7.38
C GLU A 62 15.80 28.54 -7.79
N ALA A 63 14.81 27.68 -8.00
CA ALA A 63 13.46 28.13 -8.41
C ALA A 63 12.64 28.71 -7.25
N ALA A 64 12.94 28.33 -6.00
CA ALA A 64 12.20 28.75 -4.80
C ALA A 64 13.03 29.58 -3.80
N GLY A 65 14.34 29.79 -4.04
CA GLY A 65 15.26 30.31 -3.02
C GLY A 65 15.54 29.30 -1.89
N SER A 66 16.40 29.64 -0.92
CA SER A 66 16.52 28.82 0.29
C SER A 66 15.21 28.90 1.06
N VAL A 67 14.52 27.78 1.27
CA VAL A 67 13.24 27.75 1.99
C VAL A 67 13.51 27.85 3.49
N SER A 68 13.89 29.05 3.93
CA SER A 68 14.19 29.38 5.32
C SER A 68 12.93 29.42 6.19
N GLU A 69 11.75 29.40 5.59
CA GLU A 69 10.44 29.52 6.20
C GLU A 69 10.00 28.25 6.95
N PHE A 70 10.70 27.13 6.80
CA PHE A 70 10.42 25.92 7.57
C PHE A 70 11.51 25.67 8.62
N ASP A 71 11.08 25.16 9.77
CA ASP A 71 11.95 24.82 10.88
C ASP A 71 12.37 23.34 10.78
N GLU A 72 13.56 23.10 10.24
CA GLU A 72 14.15 21.75 10.12
C GLU A 72 14.18 21.00 11.45
N GLY A 73 14.51 21.69 12.56
CA GLY A 73 14.60 21.08 13.88
C GLY A 73 13.25 20.62 14.46
N SER A 74 12.14 21.05 13.84
CA SER A 74 10.79 20.63 14.22
C SER A 74 10.24 19.46 13.38
N PHE A 75 11.03 18.96 12.42
CA PHE A 75 10.60 17.87 11.56
C PHE A 75 10.29 16.63 12.36
N PHE A 76 9.13 16.05 12.11
CA PHE A 76 8.70 14.82 12.75
C PHE A 76 8.14 13.86 11.70
N ARG A 77 8.64 12.63 11.73
CA ARG A 77 8.20 11.51 10.89
C ARG A 77 7.80 10.35 11.79
N ARG A 78 6.52 9.98 11.75
CA ARG A 78 5.99 8.78 12.41
C ARG A 78 5.57 7.77 11.36
N VAL A 79 6.00 6.53 11.50
CA VAL A 79 5.57 5.40 10.69
C VAL A 79 4.85 4.43 11.60
N TRP A 80 3.78 3.84 11.09
CA TRP A 80 3.06 2.74 11.72
C TRP A 80 3.09 1.58 10.76
N ASP A 81 3.79 0.50 11.08
CA ASP A 81 3.93 -0.68 10.22
C ASP A 81 2.85 -1.74 10.45
N GLY A 82 2.03 -1.57 11.49
CA GLY A 82 0.93 -2.48 11.80
C GLY A 82 1.39 -3.82 12.37
N GLY A 83 2.64 -3.92 12.84
CA GLY A 83 3.14 -5.03 13.64
C GLY A 83 2.73 -4.93 15.12
N ASP A 84 2.92 -6.03 15.85
CA ASP A 84 2.62 -6.13 17.29
C ASP A 84 3.57 -5.29 18.18
N ASP A 85 4.58 -4.62 17.61
CA ASP A 85 5.55 -3.80 18.34
C ASP A 85 5.04 -2.38 18.69
N ASP A 86 3.81 -2.02 18.33
CA ASP A 86 3.11 -0.79 18.78
C ASP A 86 2.54 -0.95 20.22
N ASP A 87 3.16 -1.79 21.05
CA ASP A 87 2.88 -2.03 22.48
C ASP A 87 3.74 -1.10 23.39
N ASP A 88 3.93 0.16 23.00
CA ASP A 88 4.43 1.16 23.96
C ASP A 88 3.29 1.56 24.92
N ASP A 89 3.42 1.08 26.16
CA ASP A 89 2.65 1.31 27.40
C ASP A 89 2.56 2.81 27.83
N ASP A 90 2.35 3.73 26.89
CA ASP A 90 1.99 5.12 27.19
C ASP A 90 0.59 5.40 26.65
N ASP A 91 -0.21 6.17 27.39
CA ASP A 91 -1.60 6.55 27.07
C ASP A 91 -1.78 7.37 25.75
N ASP A 92 -0.83 7.31 24.81
CA ASP A 92 -0.96 7.74 23.41
C ASP A 92 -1.34 6.49 22.62
N ASP A 93 -2.57 6.44 22.12
CA ASP A 93 -3.24 5.23 21.63
C ASP A 93 -2.59 4.54 20.42
N GLY A 94 -1.35 4.91 20.04
CA GLY A 94 -0.30 4.10 19.39
C GLY A 94 -0.59 3.70 17.94
N LYS A 95 -1.87 3.62 17.64
CA LYS A 95 -2.51 2.94 16.54
C LYS A 95 -2.78 3.98 15.47
N PHE A 96 -2.19 3.77 14.31
CA PHE A 96 -2.72 4.34 13.08
C PHE A 96 -4.24 4.12 12.98
N LEU A 97 -4.94 5.04 12.31
CA LEU A 97 -6.41 5.03 12.14
C LEU A 97 -6.98 3.68 11.62
N MET A 98 -6.13 2.79 11.12
CA MET A 98 -6.47 1.44 10.63
C MET A 98 -5.58 0.33 11.23
N SER A 99 -5.15 0.43 12.50
CA SER A 99 -4.25 -0.57 13.14
C SER A 99 -4.89 -1.92 13.44
N ARG A 100 -6.03 -2.24 12.83
CA ARG A 100 -6.59 -3.58 12.84
C ARG A 100 -6.58 -4.11 11.42
N PRO A 101 -6.19 -5.38 11.22
CA PRO A 101 -6.31 -6.03 9.92
C PRO A 101 -7.71 -5.80 9.35
N LEU A 102 -7.76 -5.28 8.12
CA LEU A 102 -9.01 -5.02 7.43
C LEU A 102 -9.45 -6.33 6.78
N SER A 103 -10.45 -6.97 7.38
CA SER A 103 -11.07 -8.18 6.83
C SER A 103 -12.20 -7.81 5.87
N VAL A 104 -12.08 -8.21 4.60
CA VAL A 104 -13.04 -7.87 3.54
C VAL A 104 -13.37 -9.07 2.66
N ASN A 105 -14.59 -9.07 2.11
CA ASN A 105 -14.96 -10.04 1.08
C ASN A 105 -14.38 -9.67 -0.30
N LEU A 106 -14.47 -10.60 -1.26
CA LEU A 106 -13.88 -10.42 -2.59
C LEU A 106 -14.49 -9.28 -3.42
N ASP A 107 -15.77 -8.96 -3.20
CA ASP A 107 -16.43 -7.86 -3.90
C ASP A 107 -15.93 -6.50 -3.40
N THR A 108 -15.67 -6.40 -2.09
CA THR A 108 -15.07 -5.22 -1.47
C THR A 108 -13.60 -5.09 -1.89
N LEU A 109 -12.85 -6.21 -1.92
CA LEU A 109 -11.48 -6.25 -2.42
C LEU A 109 -11.39 -5.73 -3.86
N GLU A 110 -12.22 -6.24 -4.79
CA GLU A 110 -12.25 -5.80 -6.19
C GLU A 110 -12.50 -4.29 -6.30
N ARG A 111 -13.47 -3.76 -5.53
CA ARG A 111 -13.75 -2.33 -5.53
C ARG A 111 -12.57 -1.52 -5.01
N MET A 112 -11.95 -1.92 -3.90
CA MET A 112 -10.82 -1.23 -3.31
C MET A 112 -9.63 -1.19 -4.27
N VAL A 113 -9.19 -2.35 -4.77
CA VAL A 113 -8.10 -2.45 -5.75
C VAL A 113 -8.42 -1.64 -7.00
N GLY A 114 -9.67 -1.69 -7.46
CA GLY A 114 -10.15 -0.97 -8.64
C GLY A 114 -10.10 0.56 -8.55
N THR A 115 -9.87 1.14 -7.36
CA THR A 115 -9.68 2.60 -7.18
C THR A 115 -8.25 3.06 -7.42
N GLY A 116 -7.29 2.15 -7.52
CA GLY A 116 -5.88 2.50 -7.71
C GLY A 116 -5.64 3.23 -9.03
N SER A 117 -4.96 4.37 -9.00
CA SER A 117 -4.65 5.12 -10.23
C SER A 117 -3.86 4.33 -11.30
N PRO A 118 -2.97 3.36 -10.96
CA PRO A 118 -2.39 2.49 -11.98
C PRO A 118 -3.43 1.60 -12.70
N ILE A 119 -4.51 1.22 -12.02
CA ILE A 119 -5.62 0.47 -12.65
C ILE A 119 -6.35 1.33 -13.67
N THR A 120 -6.59 2.60 -13.36
CA THR A 120 -7.22 3.53 -14.32
C THR A 120 -6.38 3.60 -15.59
N ARG A 121 -5.06 3.81 -15.47
CA ARG A 121 -4.16 3.85 -16.62
C ARG A 121 -4.09 2.51 -17.37
N TRP A 122 -4.05 1.38 -16.66
CA TRP A 122 -4.10 0.06 -17.30
C TRP A 122 -5.37 -0.10 -18.14
N ARG A 123 -6.53 0.33 -17.63
CA ARG A 123 -7.83 0.27 -18.35
C ARG A 123 -7.87 1.20 -19.56
N GLU A 124 -7.21 2.36 -19.49
CA GLU A 124 -7.08 3.28 -20.63
C GLU A 124 -6.28 2.64 -21.78
N GLU A 125 -5.25 1.84 -21.45
CA GLU A 125 -4.44 1.11 -22.44
C GLU A 125 -5.09 -0.20 -22.93
N HIS A 126 -6.06 -0.74 -22.19
CA HIS A 126 -6.75 -2.00 -22.48
C HIS A 126 -8.29 -1.83 -22.55
N PRO A 127 -8.81 -0.97 -23.44
CA PRO A 127 -10.23 -0.61 -23.46
C PRO A 127 -11.16 -1.79 -23.76
N ASP A 128 -10.70 -2.77 -24.55
CA ASP A 128 -11.49 -3.97 -24.88
C ASP A 128 -11.61 -4.95 -23.69
N ALA A 129 -10.67 -4.89 -22.75
CA ALA A 129 -10.66 -5.73 -21.55
C ALA A 129 -11.34 -5.04 -20.36
N ALA A 130 -11.25 -3.71 -20.27
CA ALA A 130 -11.77 -2.92 -19.17
C ALA A 130 -13.27 -3.17 -18.93
N GLY A 131 -13.62 -3.49 -17.67
CA GLY A 131 -15.01 -3.79 -17.27
C GLY A 131 -15.55 -5.16 -17.71
N THR A 132 -14.74 -5.98 -18.38
CA THR A 132 -15.07 -7.38 -18.73
C THR A 132 -14.42 -8.35 -17.74
N GLU A 133 -14.64 -9.66 -17.88
CA GLU A 133 -13.90 -10.68 -17.11
C GLU A 133 -12.38 -10.70 -17.40
N GLN A 134 -11.93 -10.02 -18.47
CA GLN A 134 -10.51 -9.85 -18.78
C GLN A 134 -9.89 -8.61 -18.10
N ASP A 135 -10.68 -7.81 -17.38
CA ASP A 135 -10.17 -6.70 -16.58
C ASP A 135 -9.17 -7.24 -15.55
N VAL A 136 -8.00 -6.59 -15.46
CA VAL A 136 -6.89 -7.09 -14.62
C VAL A 136 -7.31 -7.30 -13.16
N VAL A 137 -8.21 -6.45 -12.62
CA VAL A 137 -8.69 -6.61 -11.25
C VAL A 137 -9.59 -7.83 -11.10
N ARG A 138 -10.38 -8.15 -12.13
CA ARG A 138 -11.22 -9.36 -12.14
C ARG A 138 -10.39 -10.61 -12.25
N VAL A 139 -9.38 -10.62 -13.12
CA VAL A 139 -8.42 -11.73 -13.22
C VAL A 139 -7.73 -11.97 -11.88
N PHE A 140 -7.23 -10.92 -11.24
CA PHE A 140 -6.64 -10.98 -9.90
C PHE A 140 -7.62 -11.54 -8.85
N ARG A 141 -8.85 -11.00 -8.77
CA ARG A 141 -9.89 -11.47 -7.86
C ARG A 141 -10.19 -12.96 -8.04
N ARG A 142 -10.29 -13.43 -9.28
CA ARG A 142 -10.58 -14.85 -9.60
C ARG A 142 -9.47 -15.78 -9.14
N GLU A 143 -8.24 -15.33 -9.25
CA GLU A 143 -7.09 -16.12 -8.80
C GLU A 143 -7.07 -16.25 -7.27
N VAL A 144 -7.37 -15.15 -6.55
CA VAL A 144 -7.56 -15.19 -5.09
C VAL A 144 -8.74 -16.09 -4.71
N GLU A 145 -9.89 -15.98 -5.40
CA GLU A 145 -11.07 -16.84 -5.19
C GLU A 145 -10.71 -18.33 -5.35
N ARG A 146 -10.00 -18.68 -6.42
CA ARG A 146 -9.53 -20.04 -6.69
C ARG A 146 -8.66 -20.57 -5.55
N LEU A 147 -7.69 -19.78 -5.10
CA LEU A 147 -6.76 -20.18 -4.03
C LEU A 147 -7.46 -20.39 -2.69
N LEU A 148 -8.48 -19.58 -2.37
CA LEU A 148 -9.29 -19.77 -1.17
C LEU A 148 -10.14 -21.04 -1.26
N HIS A 149 -10.75 -21.33 -2.41
CA HIS A 149 -11.51 -22.57 -2.62
C HIS A 149 -10.63 -23.81 -2.56
N GLU A 150 -9.39 -23.75 -3.05
CA GLU A 150 -8.41 -24.84 -2.93
C GLU A 150 -8.04 -25.14 -1.48
N ALA A 151 -8.08 -24.14 -0.61
CA ALA A 151 -7.92 -24.31 0.83
C ALA A 151 -9.23 -24.68 1.56
N GLY A 152 -10.31 -24.96 0.83
CA GLY A 152 -11.58 -25.45 1.37
C GLY A 152 -12.55 -24.36 1.80
N VAL A 153 -12.31 -23.10 1.46
CA VAL A 153 -13.29 -22.02 1.70
C VAL A 153 -14.50 -22.22 0.81
N GLU A 154 -15.68 -22.27 1.39
CA GLU A 154 -16.93 -22.42 0.64
C GLU A 154 -17.29 -21.14 -0.12
N LYS A 155 -18.00 -21.31 -1.25
CA LYS A 155 -18.52 -20.21 -2.04
C LYS A 155 -19.37 -19.25 -1.20
N GLY A 156 -19.04 -17.96 -1.25
CA GLY A 156 -19.71 -16.90 -0.50
C GLY A 156 -19.18 -16.68 0.92
N LYS A 157 -18.15 -17.43 1.36
CA LYS A 157 -17.46 -17.26 2.64
C LYS A 157 -16.03 -16.72 2.47
N GLU A 158 -15.67 -16.29 1.27
CA GLU A 158 -14.34 -15.79 0.94
C GLU A 158 -14.09 -14.46 1.61
N MET A 159 -13.08 -14.43 2.48
CA MET A 159 -12.60 -13.26 3.18
C MET A 159 -11.08 -13.19 3.03
N VAL A 160 -10.56 -11.99 2.84
CA VAL A 160 -9.13 -11.69 2.89
C VAL A 160 -8.88 -10.64 3.96
N GLU A 161 -7.69 -10.71 4.55
CA GLU A 161 -7.23 -9.75 5.56
C GLU A 161 -5.97 -9.08 5.03
N GLY A 162 -5.81 -7.80 5.33
CA GLY A 162 -4.60 -7.06 5.05
C GLY A 162 -4.42 -5.91 6.04
N SER A 163 -3.18 -5.55 6.31
CA SER A 163 -2.84 -4.34 7.06
C SER A 163 -2.49 -3.21 6.09
N GLN A 164 -2.43 -1.98 6.61
CA GLN A 164 -1.91 -0.84 5.87
C GLN A 164 -0.87 -0.13 6.73
N THR A 165 0.28 0.13 6.12
CA THR A 165 1.32 0.97 6.72
C THR A 165 0.95 2.44 6.60
N GLY A 166 1.05 3.17 7.69
CA GLY A 166 0.83 4.61 7.75
C GLY A 166 2.13 5.39 7.85
N VAL A 167 2.14 6.62 7.33
CA VAL A 167 3.21 7.58 7.61
C VAL A 167 2.63 8.98 7.79
N LEU A 168 3.11 9.69 8.82
CA LEU A 168 2.81 11.09 9.08
C LEU A 168 4.11 11.88 9.02
N LEU A 169 4.12 12.91 8.17
CA LEU A 169 5.18 13.91 8.11
C LEU A 169 4.64 15.24 8.65
N VAL A 170 5.29 15.79 9.66
CA VAL A 170 4.98 17.11 10.23
C VAL A 170 6.17 18.03 9.99
N VAL A 171 5.88 19.18 9.37
CA VAL A 171 6.85 20.25 9.14
C VAL A 171 6.26 21.57 9.64
N LYS A 172 6.96 22.26 10.53
CA LYS A 172 6.50 23.55 11.05
C LYS A 172 6.99 24.69 10.16
N LYS A 173 6.07 25.58 9.80
CA LYS A 173 6.41 26.89 9.25
C LYS A 173 6.88 27.83 10.37
N LYS A 174 8.00 28.51 10.17
CA LYS A 174 8.46 29.61 11.03
C LYS A 174 7.45 30.75 10.98
N VAL A 175 7.23 31.37 12.14
CA VAL A 175 6.39 32.57 12.30
C VAL A 175 7.19 33.79 11.87
#